data_AF-Q73QR4-F1
#
_entry.id   AF-Q73QR4-F1
#
_cell.length_a   1.000
_cell.length_b   1.000
_cell.length_c   1.000
_cell.angle_alpha   90.00
_cell.angle_beta   90.00
_cell.angle_gamma   90.00
#
_symmetry.space_group_name_H-M   'P 1'
#
loop_
_entity.id
_entity.type
_entity.pdbx_description
1 polymer ?
#
loop_
_entity_poly.entity_id
_entity_poly.type
_entity_poly.pdbx_seq_one_letter_code
_entity_poly.pdbx_strand_id
1 'polypeptide(L)'
;MKKGITVILVYCLLLLVCTSCASLGIWMHGEQYFVGKTENDLIKYFGDHGVELSNKTEYDKVIRFCNQIDTLYMDKTTVNMYKKGTPQCVFSLDFVEYNDGCLVLNGRSHYSGGTSSFGKVIMPRHSNDNAIIKNELNRFWYEVKRLKAVSTSEQDARFNNTPVGSWYFMYTKSSEYIYHGGNPYVKEPPSNIPFYHYNIWRVDVSSTQKATTETEIAYVFDLKHLTYYDAKGRQISLSQALENEKYYEKQGYTRRLTKEGMTVDAYIKYNKIVKIEKQ
;
A
#
# COMPACT_ATOMS: atom_id res chain seq x y z
N MET A 1 -28.15 33.64 9.86
CA MET A 1 -26.90 33.02 10.35
C MET A 1 -26.19 32.06 9.36
N LYS A 2 -26.69 31.82 8.14
CA LYS A 2 -26.03 30.92 7.16
C LYS A 2 -24.95 31.57 6.28
N LYS A 3 -24.96 32.91 6.11
CA LYS A 3 -23.99 33.62 5.24
C LYS A 3 -22.60 33.80 5.87
N GLY A 4 -22.49 33.80 7.21
CA GLY A 4 -21.20 33.97 7.90
C GLY A 4 -20.31 32.73 7.85
N ILE A 5 -20.91 31.53 7.89
CA ILE A 5 -20.18 30.25 7.88
C ILE A 5 -19.54 29.99 6.51
N THR A 6 -20.23 30.35 5.42
CA THR A 6 -19.71 30.18 4.05
C THR A 6 -18.51 31.08 3.77
N VAL A 7 -18.49 32.31 4.30
CA VAL A 7 -17.37 33.24 4.13
C VAL A 7 -16.13 32.77 4.89
N ILE A 8 -16.31 32.23 6.10
CA ILE A 8 -15.21 31.66 6.91
C ILE A 8 -14.60 30.44 6.20
N LEU A 9 -15.43 29.54 5.67
CA LEU A 9 -14.96 28.35 4.94
C LEU A 9 -14.19 28.72 3.66
N VAL A 10 -14.66 29.72 2.91
CA VAL A 10 -13.95 30.20 1.71
C VAL A 10 -12.63 30.87 2.08
N TYR A 11 -12.58 31.64 3.17
CA TYR A 11 -11.32 32.23 3.66
C TYR A 11 -10.33 31.17 4.16
N CYS A 12 -10.81 30.13 4.85
CA CYS A 12 -9.97 29.01 5.29
C CYS A 12 -9.42 28.22 4.10
N LEU A 13 -10.21 27.98 3.05
CA LEU A 13 -9.76 27.35 1.80
C LEU A 13 -8.76 28.23 1.05
N LEU A 14 -8.98 29.55 1.00
CA LEU A 14 -8.05 30.49 0.35
C LEU A 14 -6.71 30.59 1.11
N LEU A 15 -6.73 30.59 2.44
CA LEU A 15 -5.52 30.57 3.28
C LEU A 15 -4.75 29.25 3.13
N LEU A 16 -5.44 28.11 3.01
CA LEU A 16 -4.85 26.80 2.71
C LEU A 16 -4.20 26.75 1.32
N VAL A 17 -4.79 27.41 0.32
CA VAL A 17 -4.24 27.50 -1.04
C VAL A 17 -3.08 28.50 -1.12
N CYS A 18 -3.10 29.60 -0.38
CA CYS A 18 -1.99 30.57 -0.37
C CYS A 18 -0.76 30.06 0.38
N THR A 19 -0.95 29.26 1.44
CA THR A 19 0.17 28.62 2.17
C THR A 19 0.76 27.43 1.38
N SER A 20 -0.04 26.78 0.53
CA SER A 20 0.45 25.70 -0.34
C SER A 20 1.31 26.20 -1.51
N CYS A 21 1.04 27.39 -2.08
CA CYS A 21 1.85 27.92 -3.20
C CYS A 21 3.28 28.33 -2.80
N ALA A 22 3.47 28.89 -1.60
CA ALA A 22 4.80 29.26 -1.11
C ALA A 22 5.62 28.02 -0.74
N SER A 23 5.00 27.06 -0.06
CA SER A 23 5.64 25.78 0.28
C SER A 23 5.98 24.95 -0.96
N LEU A 24 5.12 24.92 -2.00
CA LEU A 24 5.44 24.29 -3.29
C LEU A 24 6.62 24.99 -3.99
N GLY A 25 6.63 26.32 -4.00
CA GLY A 25 7.69 27.10 -4.63
C GLY A 25 9.06 26.88 -3.98
N ILE A 26 9.09 26.74 -2.66
CA ILE A 26 10.30 26.43 -1.89
C ILE A 26 10.72 24.97 -2.07
N TRP A 27 9.75 24.05 -2.18
CA TRP A 27 10.05 22.66 -2.52
C TRP A 27 10.73 22.53 -3.89
N MET A 28 10.32 23.35 -4.87
CA MET A 28 10.88 23.31 -6.22
C MET A 28 12.18 24.10 -6.40
N HIS A 29 12.36 25.22 -5.68
CA HIS A 29 13.46 26.17 -5.91
C HIS A 29 14.36 26.40 -4.69
N GLY A 30 14.13 25.68 -3.58
CA GLY A 30 14.87 25.86 -2.34
C GLY A 30 14.73 27.28 -1.79
N GLU A 31 15.76 27.73 -1.07
CA GLU A 31 15.83 29.08 -0.50
C GLU A 31 15.91 30.19 -1.56
N GLN A 32 16.31 29.86 -2.80
CA GLN A 32 16.36 30.81 -3.91
C GLN A 32 14.97 31.27 -4.38
N TYR A 33 13.90 30.58 -3.99
CA TYR A 33 12.51 31.00 -4.24
C TYR A 33 12.25 32.45 -3.82
N PHE A 34 12.96 32.94 -2.79
CA PHE A 34 12.76 34.25 -2.21
C PHE A 34 13.51 35.38 -2.92
N VAL A 35 14.44 35.08 -3.82
CA VAL A 35 15.18 36.13 -4.56
C VAL A 35 14.20 36.93 -5.43
N GLY A 36 14.27 38.26 -5.33
CA GLY A 36 13.37 39.20 -5.99
C GLY A 36 12.04 39.44 -5.28
N LYS A 37 11.72 38.68 -4.21
CA LYS A 37 10.53 38.88 -3.36
C LYS A 37 10.78 39.92 -2.27
N THR A 38 9.75 40.18 -1.46
CA THR A 38 9.79 41.16 -0.38
C THR A 38 10.03 40.51 0.98
N GLU A 39 10.43 41.30 1.98
CA GLU A 39 10.52 40.88 3.39
C GLU A 39 9.23 40.22 3.88
N ASN A 40 8.07 40.73 3.46
CA ASN A 40 6.75 40.17 3.82
C ASN A 40 6.55 38.74 3.35
N ASP A 41 7.20 38.32 2.25
CA ASP A 41 7.10 36.94 1.76
C ASP A 41 7.90 35.97 2.66
N LEU A 42 9.04 36.42 3.21
CA LEU A 42 9.78 35.68 4.23
C LEU A 42 8.97 35.62 5.53
N ILE A 43 8.43 36.74 5.99
CA ILE A 43 7.60 36.80 7.21
C ILE A 43 6.42 35.82 7.14
N LYS A 44 5.75 35.74 5.98
CA LYS A 44 4.64 34.78 5.77
C LYS A 44 5.08 33.33 5.85
N TYR A 45 6.28 33.01 5.36
CA TYR A 45 6.78 31.63 5.35
C TYR A 45 7.35 31.20 6.71
N PHE A 46 8.14 32.06 7.35
CA PHE A 46 8.78 31.80 8.64
C PHE A 46 7.87 32.08 9.84
N GLY A 47 6.82 32.88 9.65
CA GLY A 47 5.84 33.22 10.68
C GLY A 47 6.31 34.26 11.71
N ASP A 48 7.40 34.98 11.44
CA ASP A 48 7.96 36.03 12.29
C ASP A 48 8.73 37.09 11.48
N HIS A 49 9.26 38.11 12.17
CA HIS A 49 10.04 39.20 11.57
C HIS A 49 11.54 38.92 11.39
N GLY A 50 12.00 37.73 11.77
CA GLY A 50 13.42 37.38 11.83
C GLY A 50 14.20 38.23 12.83
N VAL A 51 15.53 38.12 12.77
CA VAL A 51 16.48 38.90 13.57
C VAL A 51 17.38 39.70 12.65
N GLU A 52 17.37 41.04 12.77
CA GLU A 52 18.25 41.91 11.99
C GLU A 52 19.72 41.75 12.42
N LEU A 53 20.60 41.50 11.46
CA LEU A 53 22.03 41.33 11.65
C LEU A 53 22.77 42.67 11.43
N SER A 54 23.90 42.87 12.12
CA SER A 54 24.61 44.15 12.20
C SER A 54 25.41 44.56 10.96
N ASN A 55 25.26 43.90 9.80
CA ASN A 55 26.10 44.10 8.62
C ASN A 55 25.49 45.15 7.66
N LYS A 56 25.99 46.39 7.67
CA LYS A 56 25.32 47.58 7.07
C LYS A 56 26.18 48.44 6.13
N THR A 57 26.91 47.88 5.16
CA THR A 57 27.58 48.73 4.15
C THR A 57 27.01 48.62 2.74
N GLU A 58 26.54 47.45 2.31
CA GLU A 58 26.08 47.24 0.91
C GLU A 58 24.55 47.07 0.76
N TYR A 59 23.88 46.66 1.83
CA TYR A 59 22.46 46.28 1.88
C TYR A 59 21.70 47.17 2.86
N ASP A 60 20.42 47.40 2.59
CA ASP A 60 19.56 48.20 3.47
C ASP A 60 19.26 47.46 4.77
N LYS A 61 19.10 46.13 4.69
CA LYS A 61 18.90 45.23 5.83
C LYS A 61 19.50 43.85 5.53
N VAL A 62 19.93 43.16 6.58
CA VAL A 62 20.19 41.72 6.56
C VAL A 62 19.41 41.11 7.70
N ILE A 63 18.53 40.15 7.41
CA ILE A 63 17.62 39.55 8.39
C ILE A 63 17.78 38.04 8.39
N ARG A 64 18.02 37.45 9.55
CA ARG A 64 18.03 36.01 9.76
C ARG A 64 16.64 35.49 10.06
N PHE A 65 16.16 34.55 9.27
CA PHE A 65 14.92 33.83 9.50
C PHE A 65 15.21 32.37 9.84
N CYS A 66 14.43 31.80 10.76
CA CYS A 66 14.59 30.41 11.19
C CYS A 66 13.23 29.79 11.49
N ASN A 67 12.91 28.70 10.82
CA ASN A 67 11.82 27.79 11.18
C ASN A 67 12.31 26.35 11.26
N GLN A 68 13.62 26.16 11.45
CA GLN A 68 14.22 24.84 11.46
C GLN A 68 13.84 24.07 12.72
N ILE A 69 13.34 22.86 12.50
CA ILE A 69 13.00 21.89 13.53
C ILE A 69 13.82 20.62 13.29
N ASP A 70 14.61 20.25 14.29
CA ASP A 70 15.44 19.04 14.28
C ASP A 70 14.76 17.97 15.15
N THR A 71 14.29 16.88 14.56
CA THR A 71 13.65 15.77 15.31
C THR A 71 14.58 14.57 15.36
N LEU A 72 14.92 14.13 16.57
CA LEU A 72 15.68 12.90 16.79
C LEU A 72 14.72 11.73 16.98
N TYR A 73 14.60 10.91 15.93
CA TYR A 73 13.92 9.62 16.00
C TYR A 73 14.86 8.52 16.48
N MET A 74 14.30 7.56 17.19
CA MET A 74 14.94 6.35 17.66
C MET A 74 14.20 5.16 17.04
N ASP A 75 14.87 4.42 16.17
CA ASP A 75 14.29 3.31 15.40
C ASP A 75 14.84 1.97 15.89
N LYS A 76 13.95 1.00 16.15
CA LYS A 76 14.33 -0.38 16.47
C LYS A 76 13.64 -1.34 15.51
N THR A 77 14.44 -1.95 14.64
CA THR A 77 13.95 -2.94 13.68
C THR A 77 14.10 -4.34 14.25
N THR A 78 12.98 -5.05 14.37
CA THR A 78 12.95 -6.47 14.70
C THR A 78 12.66 -7.26 13.43
N VAL A 79 13.52 -8.23 13.10
CA VAL A 79 13.32 -9.15 11.97
C VAL A 79 12.82 -10.48 12.51
N ASN A 80 11.55 -10.77 12.27
CA ASN A 80 10.94 -12.04 12.66
C ASN A 80 10.86 -12.97 11.44
N MET A 81 11.18 -14.25 11.68
CA MET A 81 10.99 -15.31 10.69
C MET A 81 9.58 -15.88 10.80
N TYR A 82 8.88 -15.91 9.68
CA TYR A 82 7.54 -16.48 9.59
C TYR A 82 7.52 -17.63 8.61
N LYS A 83 6.72 -18.64 8.93
CA LYS A 83 6.43 -19.73 8.02
C LYS A 83 5.47 -19.24 6.95
N LYS A 84 5.73 -19.60 5.69
CA LYS A 84 4.89 -19.24 4.54
C LYS A 84 4.60 -20.49 3.72
N GLY A 85 3.32 -20.73 3.43
CA GLY A 85 2.88 -21.76 2.49
C GLY A 85 2.64 -21.15 1.11
N THR A 86 3.23 -21.74 0.08
CA THR A 86 3.00 -21.35 -1.33
C THR A 86 2.28 -22.49 -2.05
N PRO A 87 0.98 -22.36 -2.34
CA PRO A 87 0.24 -23.38 -3.05
C PRO A 87 0.57 -23.38 -4.55
N GLN A 88 0.70 -24.57 -5.13
CA GLN A 88 0.86 -24.82 -6.56
C GLN A 88 -0.16 -25.89 -6.97
N CYS A 89 -1.00 -25.59 -7.96
CA CYS A 89 -1.97 -26.56 -8.46
C CYS A 89 -1.24 -27.66 -9.23
N VAL A 90 -1.39 -28.91 -8.81
CA VAL A 90 -0.75 -30.08 -9.45
C VAL A 90 -1.77 -30.99 -10.15
N PHE A 91 -3.06 -30.82 -9.85
CA PHE A 91 -4.16 -31.45 -10.55
C PHE A 91 -5.36 -30.52 -10.51
N SER A 92 -6.04 -30.35 -11.64
CA SER A 92 -7.26 -29.58 -11.76
C SER A 92 -8.25 -30.30 -12.66
N LEU A 93 -9.50 -30.38 -12.21
CA LEU A 93 -10.63 -30.89 -12.97
C LEU A 93 -11.80 -29.93 -12.76
N ASP A 94 -12.17 -29.27 -13.85
CA ASP A 94 -13.29 -28.34 -13.92
C ASP A 94 -14.31 -28.87 -14.93
N PHE A 95 -15.58 -28.94 -14.54
CA PHE A 95 -16.65 -29.41 -15.42
C PHE A 95 -18.02 -28.89 -15.01
N VAL A 96 -18.91 -28.82 -15.98
CA VAL A 96 -20.26 -28.29 -15.84
C VAL A 96 -21.28 -29.42 -15.93
N GLU A 97 -22.37 -29.32 -15.18
CA GLU A 97 -23.51 -30.24 -15.23
C GLU A 97 -24.73 -29.55 -15.82
N TYR A 98 -25.20 -30.01 -16.98
CA TYR A 98 -26.39 -29.49 -17.66
C TYR A 98 -27.67 -30.13 -17.13
N ASN A 99 -28.81 -29.48 -17.34
CA ASN A 99 -30.11 -29.92 -16.81
C ASN A 99 -30.57 -31.28 -17.35
N ASP A 100 -30.02 -31.73 -18.48
CA ASP A 100 -30.28 -33.04 -19.07
C ASP A 100 -29.39 -34.15 -18.47
N GLY A 101 -28.56 -33.83 -17.46
CA GLY A 101 -27.64 -34.74 -16.79
C GLY A 101 -26.31 -34.94 -17.51
N CYS A 102 -26.03 -34.14 -18.56
CA CYS A 102 -24.74 -34.17 -19.23
C CYS A 102 -23.68 -33.40 -18.46
N LEU A 103 -22.55 -34.06 -18.25
CA LEU A 103 -21.34 -33.46 -17.74
C LEU A 103 -20.45 -33.10 -18.92
N VAL A 104 -19.91 -31.90 -18.93
CA VAL A 104 -19.04 -31.40 -20.01
C VAL A 104 -17.82 -30.75 -19.39
N LEU A 105 -16.63 -31.08 -19.92
CA LEU A 105 -15.39 -30.48 -19.44
C LEU A 105 -15.40 -28.96 -19.67
N ASN A 106 -14.81 -28.22 -18.73
CA ASN A 106 -14.64 -26.78 -18.90
C ASN A 106 -13.95 -26.45 -20.23
N GLY A 107 -14.45 -25.44 -20.94
CA GLY A 107 -13.98 -25.05 -22.27
C GLY A 107 -14.53 -25.88 -23.44
N ARG A 108 -15.38 -26.89 -23.19
CA ARG A 108 -16.14 -27.59 -24.23
C ARG A 108 -17.60 -27.14 -24.25
N SER A 109 -18.17 -27.06 -25.44
CA SER A 109 -19.59 -26.73 -25.61
C SER A 109 -20.46 -27.97 -25.44
N HIS A 110 -21.56 -27.84 -24.70
CA HIS A 110 -22.62 -28.87 -24.61
C HIS A 110 -23.18 -29.25 -25.99
N TYR A 111 -23.26 -28.26 -26.88
CA TYR A 111 -23.62 -28.46 -28.28
C TYR A 111 -22.59 -27.79 -29.19
N SER A 112 -22.11 -28.49 -30.22
CA SER A 112 -21.17 -27.95 -31.22
C SER A 112 -21.77 -27.95 -32.63
N GLY A 113 -21.63 -26.82 -33.33
CA GLY A 113 -22.04 -26.62 -34.74
C GLY A 113 -23.39 -25.92 -34.93
N GLY A 114 -23.45 -24.97 -35.89
CA GLY A 114 -24.69 -24.27 -36.23
C GLY A 114 -24.53 -23.14 -37.26
N THR A 115 -24.04 -23.45 -38.48
CA THR A 115 -24.46 -22.86 -39.78
C THR A 115 -23.54 -23.36 -40.89
N SER A 116 -24.12 -23.77 -42.02
CA SER A 116 -23.42 -23.73 -43.31
C SER A 116 -23.88 -22.46 -44.06
N SER A 117 -23.01 -21.90 -44.90
CA SER A 117 -23.24 -20.68 -45.70
C SER A 117 -24.43 -20.73 -46.67
N PHE A 118 -25.21 -21.82 -46.68
CA PHE A 118 -26.33 -22.08 -47.59
C PHE A 118 -27.66 -22.41 -46.87
N GLY A 119 -27.83 -22.04 -45.60
CA GLY A 119 -29.14 -22.16 -44.92
C GLY A 119 -29.57 -23.59 -44.56
N LYS A 120 -28.71 -24.61 -44.72
CA LYS A 120 -28.97 -25.94 -44.13
C LYS A 120 -28.59 -25.94 -42.65
N VAL A 121 -29.59 -26.18 -41.81
CA VAL A 121 -29.42 -26.47 -40.37
C VAL A 121 -28.72 -27.83 -40.25
N ILE A 122 -27.46 -27.82 -39.82
CA ILE A 122 -26.78 -29.04 -39.38
C ILE A 122 -27.24 -29.27 -37.94
N MET A 123 -27.79 -30.44 -37.64
CA MET A 123 -28.14 -30.80 -36.26
C MET A 123 -26.91 -30.62 -35.37
N PRO A 124 -26.99 -29.83 -34.30
CA PRO A 124 -25.85 -29.62 -33.41
C PRO A 124 -25.43 -30.95 -32.80
N ARG A 125 -24.11 -31.20 -32.75
CA ARG A 125 -23.59 -32.38 -32.07
C ARG A 125 -23.68 -32.16 -30.57
N HIS A 126 -24.31 -33.10 -29.88
CA HIS A 126 -24.41 -33.13 -28.43
C HIS A 126 -23.12 -33.71 -27.83
N SER A 127 -22.54 -32.99 -26.87
CA SER A 127 -21.35 -33.40 -26.15
C SER A 127 -21.75 -33.96 -24.79
N ASN A 128 -21.30 -35.17 -24.48
CA ASN A 128 -21.50 -35.81 -23.19
C ASN A 128 -20.18 -36.46 -22.76
N ASP A 129 -19.50 -35.81 -21.82
CA ASP A 129 -18.20 -36.25 -21.29
C ASP A 129 -18.37 -37.08 -20.00
N ASN A 130 -19.56 -37.60 -19.68
CA ASN A 130 -19.83 -38.31 -18.41
C ASN A 130 -18.81 -39.41 -18.12
N ALA A 131 -18.46 -40.22 -19.12
CA ALA A 131 -17.47 -41.28 -18.96
C ALA A 131 -16.06 -40.74 -18.67
N ILE A 132 -15.65 -39.67 -19.36
CA ILE A 132 -14.35 -39.02 -19.17
C ILE A 132 -14.28 -38.39 -17.79
N ILE A 133 -15.29 -37.61 -17.41
CA ILE A 133 -15.36 -36.91 -16.13
C ILE A 133 -15.42 -37.91 -14.97
N LYS A 134 -16.18 -39.01 -15.11
CA LYS A 134 -16.18 -40.09 -14.11
C LYS A 134 -14.80 -40.72 -13.93
N ASN A 135 -14.06 -40.93 -15.02
CA ASN A 135 -12.70 -41.44 -14.96
C ASN A 135 -11.74 -40.45 -14.30
N GLU A 136 -11.83 -39.16 -14.63
CA GLU A 136 -10.99 -38.12 -14.00
C GLU A 136 -11.34 -37.88 -12.53
N LEU A 137 -12.62 -38.01 -12.12
CA LEU A 137 -13.02 -38.00 -10.72
C LEU A 137 -12.43 -39.20 -9.95
N ASN A 138 -12.44 -40.39 -10.54
CA ASN A 138 -11.78 -41.56 -9.94
C ASN A 138 -10.29 -41.33 -9.78
N ARG A 139 -9.64 -40.75 -10.81
CA ARG A 139 -8.23 -40.38 -10.76
C ARG A 139 -7.95 -39.32 -9.69
N PHE A 140 -8.79 -38.30 -9.57
CA PHE A 140 -8.68 -37.28 -8.52
C PHE A 140 -8.66 -37.94 -7.12
N TRP A 141 -9.62 -38.81 -6.82
CA TRP A 141 -9.69 -39.49 -5.52
C TRP A 141 -8.54 -40.46 -5.29
N TYR A 142 -8.08 -41.13 -6.34
CA TYR A 142 -6.86 -41.93 -6.28
C TYR A 142 -5.65 -41.08 -5.91
N GLU A 143 -5.47 -39.92 -6.54
CA GLU A 143 -4.36 -39.00 -6.27
C GLU A 143 -4.44 -38.39 -4.86
N VAL A 144 -5.63 -38.01 -4.40
CA VAL A 144 -5.86 -37.57 -3.02
C VAL A 144 -5.33 -38.62 -2.02
N LYS A 145 -5.68 -39.90 -2.24
CA LYS A 145 -5.22 -40.99 -1.39
C LYS A 145 -3.71 -41.25 -1.53
N ARG A 146 -3.19 -41.30 -2.75
CA ARG A 146 -1.77 -41.58 -3.05
C ARG A 146 -0.84 -40.51 -2.45
N LEU A 147 -1.22 -39.25 -2.58
CA LEU A 147 -0.48 -38.09 -2.09
C LEU A 147 -0.72 -37.79 -0.60
N LYS A 148 -1.66 -38.50 0.04
CA LYS A 148 -2.15 -38.20 1.39
C LYS A 148 -2.60 -36.73 1.51
N ALA A 149 -3.27 -36.23 0.47
CA ALA A 149 -3.73 -34.86 0.43
C ALA A 149 -4.81 -34.64 1.49
N VAL A 150 -4.68 -33.57 2.27
CA VAL A 150 -5.66 -33.21 3.30
C VAL A 150 -6.74 -32.26 2.77
N SER A 151 -7.91 -32.22 3.39
CA SER A 151 -8.91 -31.20 3.06
C SER A 151 -8.46 -29.81 3.54
N THR A 152 -9.15 -28.76 3.07
CA THR A 152 -8.95 -27.38 3.54
C THR A 152 -9.14 -27.23 5.05
N SER A 153 -10.06 -27.99 5.67
CA SER A 153 -10.31 -27.94 7.12
C SER A 153 -9.13 -28.43 7.96
N GLU A 154 -8.24 -29.25 7.40
CA GLU A 154 -7.05 -29.79 8.07
C GLU A 154 -5.76 -29.06 7.66
N GLN A 155 -5.87 -28.06 6.78
CA GLN A 155 -4.74 -27.37 6.18
C GLN A 155 -3.84 -26.72 7.23
N ASP A 156 -4.41 -26.00 8.20
CA ASP A 156 -3.63 -25.28 9.21
C ASP A 156 -2.82 -26.23 10.08
N ALA A 157 -3.43 -27.32 10.52
CA ALA A 157 -2.75 -28.36 11.29
C ALA A 157 -1.61 -28.99 10.47
N ARG A 158 -1.86 -29.30 9.19
CA ARG A 158 -0.83 -29.86 8.31
C ARG A 158 0.30 -28.87 8.04
N PHE A 159 -0.03 -27.60 7.80
CA PHE A 159 0.93 -26.52 7.61
C PHE A 159 1.82 -26.36 8.83
N ASN A 160 1.25 -26.29 10.03
CA ASN A 160 1.99 -26.14 11.28
C ASN A 160 2.96 -27.30 11.51
N ASN A 161 2.56 -28.53 11.19
CA ASN A 161 3.38 -29.73 11.38
C ASN A 161 4.41 -29.99 10.26
N THR A 162 4.31 -29.34 9.10
CA THR A 162 5.24 -29.57 7.98
C THR A 162 6.49 -28.72 8.12
N PRO A 163 7.72 -29.27 8.17
CA PRO A 163 8.94 -28.47 8.33
C PRO A 163 9.16 -27.42 7.22
N VAL A 164 9.88 -26.35 7.54
CA VAL A 164 10.39 -25.41 6.53
C VAL A 164 11.34 -26.15 5.58
N GLY A 165 11.24 -25.89 4.28
CA GLY A 165 11.96 -26.60 3.22
C GLY A 165 11.27 -27.88 2.73
N SER A 166 10.13 -28.25 3.32
CA SER A 166 9.31 -29.40 2.90
C SER A 166 8.03 -28.96 2.21
N TRP A 167 7.19 -29.92 1.83
CA TRP A 167 5.88 -29.68 1.23
C TRP A 167 4.84 -30.67 1.76
N TYR A 168 3.57 -30.31 1.60
CA TYR A 168 2.44 -31.21 1.80
C TYR A 168 1.43 -31.03 0.67
N PHE A 169 0.46 -31.95 0.58
CA PHE A 169 -0.63 -31.85 -0.39
C PHE A 169 -1.94 -31.55 0.32
N MET A 170 -2.77 -30.74 -0.32
CA MET A 170 -4.16 -30.51 0.07
C MET A 170 -5.07 -30.58 -1.15
N TYR A 171 -6.35 -30.82 -0.95
CA TYR A 171 -7.34 -30.79 -2.02
C TYR A 171 -8.51 -29.88 -1.68
N THR A 172 -9.10 -29.31 -2.72
CA THR A 172 -10.27 -28.45 -2.64
C THR A 172 -11.36 -29.00 -3.55
N LYS A 173 -12.60 -28.94 -3.07
CA LYS A 173 -13.80 -29.16 -3.89
C LYS A 173 -14.71 -27.98 -3.68
N SER A 174 -15.09 -27.32 -4.76
CA SER A 174 -16.06 -26.23 -4.73
C SER A 174 -16.98 -26.34 -5.93
N SER A 175 -18.12 -25.67 -5.82
CA SER A 175 -19.05 -25.52 -6.92
C SER A 175 -19.59 -24.11 -6.91
N GLU A 176 -19.78 -23.55 -8.09
CA GLU A 176 -20.52 -22.32 -8.32
C GLU A 176 -21.63 -22.55 -9.33
N TYR A 177 -22.48 -21.55 -9.56
CA TYR A 177 -23.49 -21.59 -10.61
C TYR A 177 -23.10 -20.60 -11.69
N ILE A 178 -23.07 -21.06 -12.93
CA ILE A 178 -22.80 -20.22 -14.10
C ILE A 178 -24.06 -20.10 -14.95
N TYR A 179 -24.23 -18.95 -15.60
CA TYR A 179 -25.32 -18.74 -16.54
C TYR A 179 -25.01 -19.42 -17.88
N HIS A 180 -25.90 -20.31 -18.31
CA HIS A 180 -25.91 -20.91 -19.63
C HIS A 180 -27.04 -20.31 -20.46
N GLY A 181 -26.70 -19.76 -21.63
CA GLY A 181 -27.64 -19.07 -22.51
C GLY A 181 -28.65 -19.97 -23.22
N GLY A 182 -28.58 -21.29 -23.03
CA GLY A 182 -29.41 -22.25 -23.75
C GLY A 182 -29.00 -22.41 -25.21
N ASN A 183 -29.74 -23.24 -25.95
CA ASN A 183 -29.52 -23.46 -27.37
C ASN A 183 -30.87 -23.50 -28.12
N PRO A 184 -31.17 -22.48 -28.95
CA PRO A 184 -32.45 -22.38 -29.64
C PRO A 184 -32.68 -23.49 -30.67
N TYR A 185 -31.62 -24.08 -31.23
CA TYR A 185 -31.72 -25.14 -32.26
C TYR A 185 -32.22 -26.47 -31.70
N VAL A 186 -32.00 -26.70 -30.40
CA VAL A 186 -32.48 -27.89 -29.68
C VAL A 186 -33.56 -27.55 -28.64
N LYS A 187 -34.05 -26.30 -28.64
CA LYS A 187 -35.03 -25.77 -27.68
C LYS A 187 -34.59 -25.92 -26.22
N GLU A 188 -33.29 -25.87 -25.97
CA GLU A 188 -32.73 -25.86 -24.61
C GLU A 188 -32.90 -24.44 -24.03
N PRO A 189 -33.66 -24.26 -22.93
CA PRO A 189 -33.85 -22.96 -22.32
C PRO A 189 -32.57 -22.48 -21.61
N PRO A 190 -32.37 -21.16 -21.48
CA PRO A 190 -31.34 -20.63 -20.60
C PRO A 190 -31.54 -21.08 -19.16
N SER A 191 -30.46 -21.32 -18.44
CA SER A 191 -30.50 -21.81 -17.05
C SER A 191 -29.20 -21.52 -16.31
N ASN A 192 -29.26 -21.55 -14.97
CA ASN A 192 -28.07 -21.54 -14.13
C ASN A 192 -27.66 -22.99 -13.86
N ILE A 193 -26.45 -23.34 -14.25
CA ILE A 193 -25.96 -24.72 -14.19
C ILE A 193 -24.77 -24.82 -13.22
N PRO A 194 -24.66 -25.93 -12.45
CA PRO A 194 -23.51 -26.15 -11.58
C PRO A 194 -22.20 -26.22 -12.36
N PHE A 195 -21.20 -25.50 -11.88
CA PHE A 195 -19.83 -25.56 -12.32
C PHE A 195 -18.95 -26.04 -11.17
N TYR A 196 -18.33 -27.20 -11.35
CA TYR A 196 -17.58 -27.89 -10.31
C TYR A 196 -16.08 -27.70 -10.50
N HIS A 197 -15.38 -27.52 -9.38
CA HIS A 197 -13.93 -27.36 -9.32
C HIS A 197 -13.31 -28.34 -8.34
N TYR A 198 -12.42 -29.19 -8.86
CA TYR A 198 -11.71 -30.20 -8.09
C TYR A 198 -10.21 -30.01 -8.29
N ASN A 199 -9.52 -29.55 -7.25
CA ASN A 199 -8.09 -29.23 -7.34
C ASN A 199 -7.28 -29.95 -6.27
N ILE A 200 -6.06 -30.36 -6.62
CA ILE A 200 -5.03 -30.80 -5.68
C ILE A 200 -3.89 -29.80 -5.74
N TRP A 201 -3.45 -29.34 -4.57
CA TRP A 201 -2.41 -28.35 -4.40
C TRP A 201 -1.23 -28.97 -3.67
N ARG A 202 -0.02 -28.75 -4.19
CA ARG A 202 1.22 -28.90 -3.43
C ARG A 202 1.50 -27.58 -2.73
N VAL A 203 1.63 -27.59 -1.42
CA VAL A 203 1.97 -26.40 -0.63
C VAL A 203 3.41 -26.50 -0.19
N ASP A 204 4.27 -25.68 -0.79
CA ASP A 204 5.67 -25.55 -0.41
C ASP A 204 5.79 -24.68 0.84
N VAL A 205 6.46 -25.20 1.86
CA VAL A 205 6.65 -24.51 3.13
C VAL A 205 8.03 -23.87 3.14
N SER A 206 8.05 -22.55 3.19
CA SER A 206 9.27 -21.74 3.23
C SER A 206 9.29 -20.84 4.47
N SER A 207 10.45 -20.25 4.75
CA SER A 207 10.57 -19.15 5.71
C SER A 207 10.63 -17.83 4.95
N THR A 208 9.86 -16.85 5.40
CA THR A 208 9.99 -15.46 4.97
C THR A 208 10.38 -14.60 6.17
N GLN A 209 11.19 -13.58 5.93
CA GLN A 209 11.46 -12.56 6.93
C GLN A 209 10.47 -11.42 6.78
N LYS A 210 9.98 -10.89 7.90
CA LYS A 210 9.27 -9.62 7.92
C LYS A 210 9.93 -8.75 8.98
N ALA A 211 10.37 -7.57 8.54
CA ALA A 211 10.89 -6.55 9.42
C ALA A 211 9.75 -5.67 9.92
N THR A 212 9.74 -5.41 11.22
CA THR A 212 8.89 -4.40 11.85
C THR A 212 9.81 -3.40 12.52
N THR A 213 9.65 -2.11 12.22
CA THR A 213 10.41 -1.04 12.85
C THR A 213 9.49 -0.28 13.80
N GLU A 214 9.89 -0.23 15.07
CA GLU A 214 9.31 0.68 16.06
C GLU A 214 10.08 1.99 16.01
N THR A 215 9.37 3.12 15.99
CA THR A 215 9.96 4.45 15.92
C THR A 215 9.45 5.28 17.09
N GLU A 216 10.36 5.84 17.87
CA GLU A 216 10.08 6.74 18.97
C GLU A 216 10.75 8.10 18.71
N ILE A 217 10.23 9.17 19.33
CA ILE A 217 10.88 10.48 19.29
C ILE A 217 11.63 10.67 20.62
N ALA A 218 12.95 10.79 20.56
CA ALA A 218 13.75 11.13 21.74
C ALA A 218 13.52 12.59 22.15
N TYR A 219 13.59 13.49 21.16
CA TYR A 219 13.27 14.91 21.32
C TYR A 219 13.03 15.59 19.96
N VAL A 220 12.39 16.75 20.02
CA VAL A 220 12.29 17.73 18.94
C VAL A 220 13.01 19.00 19.40
N PHE A 221 13.92 19.52 18.59
CA PHE A 221 14.65 20.76 18.88
C PHE A 221 14.20 21.86 17.93
N ASP A 222 13.59 22.90 18.50
CA ASP A 222 13.23 24.12 17.80
C ASP A 222 14.42 25.09 17.85
N LEU A 223 15.06 25.26 16.70
CA LEU A 223 16.26 26.08 16.59
C LEU A 223 15.96 27.58 16.78
N LYS A 224 14.74 28.04 16.43
CA LYS A 224 14.34 29.44 16.57
C LYS A 224 14.25 29.83 18.04
N HIS A 225 13.64 28.98 18.86
CA HIS A 225 13.45 29.23 20.29
C HIS A 225 14.53 28.59 21.17
N LEU A 226 15.51 27.90 20.57
CA LEU A 226 16.55 27.13 21.26
C LEU A 226 15.96 26.21 22.33
N THR A 227 14.86 25.55 22.01
CA THR A 227 14.02 24.85 22.97
C THR A 227 13.81 23.39 22.55
N TYR A 228 13.90 22.48 23.51
CA TYR A 228 13.66 21.06 23.30
C TYR A 228 12.23 20.71 23.70
N TYR A 229 11.62 19.76 23.00
CA TYR A 229 10.32 19.20 23.28
C TYR A 229 10.37 17.68 23.28
N ASP A 230 9.52 17.04 24.10
CA ASP A 230 9.31 15.60 24.05
C ASP A 230 8.33 15.20 22.91
N ALA A 231 8.12 13.89 22.74
CA ALA A 231 7.20 13.35 21.74
C ALA A 231 5.74 13.83 21.89
N LYS A 232 5.36 14.40 23.04
CA LYS A 232 4.01 14.93 23.32
C LYS A 232 3.94 16.44 23.14
N GLY A 233 5.02 17.08 22.67
CA GLY A 233 5.11 18.53 22.49
C GLY A 233 5.32 19.30 23.78
N ARG A 234 5.70 18.65 24.88
CA ARG A 234 6.02 19.34 26.15
C ARG A 234 7.46 19.80 26.13
N GLN A 235 7.70 21.04 26.54
CA GLN A 235 9.05 21.57 26.66
C GLN A 235 9.87 20.79 27.70
N ILE A 236 11.11 20.45 27.34
CA ILE A 236 12.07 19.73 28.17
C ILE A 236 13.43 20.44 28.16
N SER A 237 14.29 20.13 29.13
CA SER A 237 15.67 20.61 29.13
C SER A 237 16.55 19.80 28.17
N LEU A 238 17.73 20.35 27.81
CA LEU A 238 18.77 19.59 27.11
C LEU A 238 19.16 18.31 27.87
N SER A 239 19.24 18.34 29.20
CA SER A 239 19.59 17.16 29.99
C SER A 239 18.55 16.04 29.83
N GLN A 240 17.27 16.38 29.85
CA GLN A 240 16.16 15.44 29.63
C GLN A 240 16.17 14.88 28.20
N ALA A 241 16.46 15.72 27.20
CA ALA A 241 16.59 15.30 25.81
C ALA A 241 17.71 14.25 25.65
N LEU A 242 18.89 14.50 26.22
CA LEU A 242 20.03 13.57 26.21
C LEU A 242 19.77 12.30 27.03
N GLU A 243 18.97 12.38 28.10
CA GLU A 243 18.54 11.20 28.86
C GLU A 243 17.58 10.32 28.06
N ASN A 244 16.62 10.91 27.33
CA ASN A 244 15.71 10.17 26.45
C ASN A 244 16.48 9.44 25.34
N GLU A 245 17.43 10.11 24.69
CA GLU A 245 18.29 9.49 23.68
C GLU A 245 19.01 8.27 24.26
N LYS A 246 19.72 8.45 25.39
CA LYS A 246 20.44 7.36 26.06
C LYS A 246 19.53 6.23 26.53
N TYR A 247 18.30 6.53 26.94
CA TYR A 247 17.31 5.53 27.34
C TYR A 247 16.99 4.58 26.18
N TYR A 248 16.77 5.12 24.97
CA TYR A 248 16.48 4.32 23.79
C TYR A 248 17.73 3.61 23.24
N GLU A 249 18.90 4.25 23.24
CA GLU A 249 20.16 3.60 22.86
C GLU A 249 20.46 2.36 23.70
N LYS A 250 20.27 2.45 25.03
CA LYS A 250 20.44 1.31 25.96
C LYS A 250 19.49 0.14 25.68
N GLN A 251 18.38 0.40 24.99
CA GLN A 251 17.41 -0.62 24.59
C GLN A 251 17.64 -1.15 23.16
N GLY A 252 18.70 -0.71 22.50
CA GLY A 252 19.08 -1.15 21.16
C GLY A 252 18.36 -0.42 20.03
N TYR A 253 17.79 0.76 20.29
CA TYR A 253 17.31 1.64 19.22
C TYR A 253 18.51 2.33 18.55
N THR A 254 18.33 2.68 17.28
CA THR A 254 19.31 3.37 16.44
C THR A 254 18.81 4.77 16.12
N ARG A 255 19.73 5.75 16.12
CA ARG A 255 19.40 7.15 15.93
C ARG A 255 19.09 7.49 14.46
N ARG A 256 18.09 8.33 14.23
CA ARG A 256 17.80 8.97 12.94
C ARG A 256 17.38 10.41 13.15
N LEU A 257 18.22 11.35 12.72
CA LEU A 257 17.91 12.77 12.77
C LEU A 257 17.19 13.18 11.47
N THR A 258 16.08 13.90 11.60
CA THR A 258 15.45 14.61 10.49
C THR A 258 15.47 16.10 10.75
N LYS A 259 15.62 16.89 9.69
CA LYS A 259 15.56 18.34 9.74
C LYS A 259 14.44 18.82 8.84
N GLU A 260 13.52 19.57 9.42
CA GLU A 260 12.44 20.26 8.71
C GLU A 260 12.68 21.77 8.77
N GLY A 261 12.14 22.51 7.80
CA GLY A 261 12.38 23.95 7.68
C GLY A 261 13.83 24.29 7.29
N MET A 262 14.22 25.54 7.55
CA MET A 262 15.56 26.04 7.26
C MET A 262 15.91 27.26 8.12
N THR A 263 17.19 27.58 8.15
CA THR A 263 17.71 28.86 8.63
C THR A 263 18.36 29.58 7.45
N VAL A 264 17.96 30.83 7.22
CA VAL A 264 18.45 31.64 6.10
C VAL A 264 18.76 33.07 6.55
N ASP A 265 19.79 33.63 5.94
CA ASP A 265 20.10 35.05 6.00
C ASP A 265 19.63 35.70 4.70
N ALA A 266 18.69 36.64 4.80
CA ALA A 266 18.12 37.36 3.68
C ALA A 266 18.72 38.77 3.59
N TYR A 267 19.30 39.11 2.44
CA TYR A 267 19.91 40.40 2.17
C TYR A 267 18.93 41.24 1.35
N ILE A 268 18.54 42.40 1.88
CA ILE A 268 17.49 43.24 1.33
C ILE A 268 18.09 44.56 0.83
N LYS A 269 17.75 44.93 -0.39
CA LYS A 269 18.11 46.21 -1.02
C LYS A 269 16.94 46.71 -1.86
N TYR A 270 16.61 47.99 -1.75
CA TYR A 270 15.46 48.61 -2.40
C TYR A 270 14.15 47.82 -2.20
N ASN A 271 13.90 47.39 -0.95
CA ASN A 271 12.72 46.60 -0.54
C ASN A 271 12.57 45.24 -1.25
N LYS A 272 13.64 44.72 -1.86
CA LYS A 272 13.68 43.39 -2.46
C LYS A 272 14.81 42.56 -1.88
N ILE A 273 14.57 41.26 -1.78
CA ILE A 273 15.57 40.27 -1.41
C ILE A 273 16.50 40.10 -2.61
N VAL A 274 17.76 40.49 -2.47
CA VAL A 274 18.76 40.41 -3.55
C VAL A 274 19.64 39.17 -3.43
N LYS A 275 19.69 38.57 -2.25
CA LYS A 275 20.48 37.36 -1.97
C LYS A 275 19.90 36.64 -0.77
N ILE A 276 19.96 35.30 -0.79
CA ILE A 276 19.68 34.44 0.35
C ILE A 276 20.89 33.53 0.57
N GLU A 277 21.33 33.39 1.81
CA GLU A 277 22.33 32.43 2.25
C GLU A 277 21.72 31.44 3.25
N LYS A 278 21.87 30.15 2.98
CA LYS A 278 21.49 29.08 3.92
C LYS A 278 22.58 28.93 4.99
N GLN A 279 22.17 28.78 6.24
CA GLN A 279 23.07 28.52 7.38
C GLN A 279 23.21 27.02 7.66
#